data_AF-A0A0P9GWY1-F1
#
_entry.id   AF-A0A0P9GWY1-F1
#
_cell.length_a   1.000
_cell.length_b   1.000
_cell.length_c   1.000
_cell.angle_alpha   90.00
_cell.angle_beta   90.00
_cell.angle_gamma   90.00
#
_symmetry.space_group_name_H-M   'P 1'
#
loop_
_entity.id
_entity.type
_entity.pdbx_description
1 polymer ?
#
loop_
_entity_poly.entity_id
_entity_poly.type
_entity_poly.pdbx_seq_one_letter_code
_entity_poly.pdbx_strand_id
1 'polypeptide(L)'
;LEIDFSAWFEPYVRRWLAGTDTQTSEWVNRAISKDKVRPSLHLVTVFEPILTSSPSQFEPEETATHSSSIVDLIDSCKAPVEFILNLKWPNEYENAKFLTGLSRTIAKSIEQYANQLEAMFVEEMFPRKANEPPTQDVARPSAWLTKAKMVVQGDKKIEPFVFQPASCIKLNNIQAARQLLD
;
A
#
# COMPACT_ATOMS: atom_id res chain seq x y z
N LEU A 1 14.48 -31.73 38.09
CA LEU A 1 13.52 -31.57 36.98
C LEU A 1 13.72 -30.17 36.45
N GLU A 2 14.39 -30.04 35.31
CA GLU A 2 14.45 -28.77 34.58
C GLU A 2 13.15 -28.68 33.80
N ILE A 3 12.29 -27.71 34.16
CA ILE A 3 11.05 -27.46 33.42
C ILE A 3 11.42 -26.57 32.25
N ASP A 4 11.32 -27.11 31.04
CA ASP A 4 11.47 -26.33 29.81
C ASP A 4 10.20 -25.52 29.54
N PHE A 5 10.17 -24.31 30.10
CA PHE A 5 9.07 -23.36 29.89
C PHE A 5 8.96 -22.95 28.42
N SER A 6 10.06 -22.91 27.67
CA SER A 6 10.05 -22.50 26.26
C SER A 6 9.31 -23.51 25.40
N ALA A 7 9.60 -24.80 25.55
CA ALA A 7 8.85 -25.84 24.85
C ALA A 7 7.36 -25.81 25.16
N TRP A 8 6.97 -25.42 26.38
CA TRP A 8 5.56 -25.30 26.75
C TRP A 8 4.84 -24.11 26.12
N PHE A 9 5.51 -22.94 26.02
CA PHE A 9 4.92 -21.73 25.46
C PHE A 9 5.03 -21.61 23.94
N GLU A 10 5.96 -22.35 23.32
CA GLU A 10 6.19 -22.38 21.88
C GLU A 10 4.91 -22.47 21.02
N PRO A 11 3.98 -23.40 21.28
CA PRO A 11 2.78 -23.52 20.45
C PRO A 11 1.86 -22.30 20.54
N TYR A 12 1.87 -21.58 21.66
CA TYR A 12 1.08 -20.36 21.84
C TYR A 12 1.69 -19.20 21.06
N VAL A 13 3.03 -19.09 21.02
CA VAL A 13 3.72 -18.09 20.18
C VAL A 13 3.45 -18.38 18.70
N ARG A 14 3.49 -19.64 18.27
CA ARG A 14 3.10 -20.03 16.90
C ARG A 14 1.65 -19.68 16.57
N ARG A 15 0.73 -19.97 17.49
CA ARG A 15 -0.70 -19.64 17.33
C ARG A 15 -0.90 -18.13 17.22
N TRP A 16 -0.22 -17.36 18.06
CA TRP A 16 -0.23 -15.90 18.01
C TRP A 16 0.30 -15.39 16.68
N LEU A 17 1.45 -15.90 16.19
CA LEU A 17 2.00 -15.54 14.88
C LEU A 17 1.01 -15.81 13.73
N ALA A 18 0.34 -16.96 13.75
CA ALA A 18 -0.69 -17.28 12.77
C ALA A 18 -1.88 -16.31 12.85
N GLY A 19 -2.27 -15.90 14.05
CA GLY A 19 -3.30 -14.87 14.24
C GLY A 19 -2.85 -13.51 13.71
N THR A 20 -1.62 -13.12 13.99
CA THR A 20 -1.01 -11.87 13.50
C THR A 20 -0.99 -11.82 11.97
N ASP A 21 -0.67 -12.93 11.28
CA ASP A 21 -0.70 -12.98 9.80
C ASP A 21 -2.10 -12.68 9.23
N THR A 22 -3.17 -13.08 9.92
CA THR A 22 -4.54 -12.82 9.47
C THR A 22 -4.96 -11.35 9.57
N GLN A 23 -4.27 -10.54 10.37
CA GLN A 23 -4.60 -9.12 10.56
C GLN A 23 -3.98 -8.20 9.50
N THR A 24 -3.11 -8.72 8.63
CA THR A 24 -2.40 -7.93 7.61
C THR A 24 -3.33 -7.02 6.81
N SER A 25 -4.44 -7.55 6.29
CA SER A 25 -5.40 -6.76 5.50
C SER A 25 -6.11 -5.68 6.32
N GLU A 26 -6.39 -5.92 7.60
CA GLU A 26 -7.00 -4.92 8.48
C GLU A 26 -6.05 -3.76 8.75
N TRP A 27 -4.76 -4.04 8.94
CA TRP A 27 -3.74 -3.01 9.14
C TRP A 27 -3.65 -2.09 7.93
N VAL A 28 -3.55 -2.67 6.74
CA VAL A 28 -3.52 -1.93 5.46
C VAL A 28 -4.78 -1.09 5.28
N ASN A 29 -5.96 -1.68 5.49
CA ASN A 29 -7.22 -0.97 5.31
C ASN A 29 -7.39 0.19 6.31
N ARG A 30 -6.98 0.00 7.57
CA ARG A 30 -7.02 1.05 8.59
C ARG A 30 -6.07 2.20 8.25
N ALA A 31 -4.84 1.87 7.84
CA ALA A 31 -3.84 2.85 7.44
C ALA A 31 -4.33 3.72 6.27
N ILE A 32 -4.86 3.10 5.20
CA ILE A 32 -5.37 3.81 4.03
C ILE A 32 -6.64 4.63 4.38
N SER A 33 -7.56 4.05 5.15
CA SER A 33 -8.84 4.71 5.46
C SER A 33 -8.67 5.95 6.34
N LYS A 34 -7.74 5.93 7.29
CA LYS A 34 -7.47 7.12 8.12
C LYS A 34 -6.92 8.29 7.30
N ASP A 35 -6.11 7.98 6.30
CA ASP A 35 -5.51 9.00 5.42
C ASP A 35 -6.56 9.61 4.47
N LYS A 36 -7.62 8.85 4.13
CA LYS A 36 -8.81 9.35 3.41
C LYS A 36 -9.65 10.34 4.21
N VAL A 37 -9.59 10.30 5.54
CA VAL A 37 -10.58 10.95 6.43
C VAL A 37 -9.99 12.16 7.18
N ARG A 38 -8.74 12.57 6.94
CA ARG A 38 -8.18 13.74 7.64
C ARG A 38 -8.96 15.02 7.28
N PRO A 39 -9.64 15.68 8.25
CA PRO A 39 -10.37 16.92 8.00
C PRO A 39 -9.37 18.07 8.06
N SER A 40 -8.65 18.33 6.96
CA SER A 40 -7.89 19.57 6.83
C SER A 40 -8.88 20.69 6.56
N LEU A 41 -9.06 21.55 7.57
CA LEU A 41 -9.88 22.75 7.52
C LEU A 41 -9.34 23.66 6.39
N HIS A 42 -10.19 23.90 5.38
CA HIS A 42 -9.93 24.62 4.12
C HIS A 42 -9.25 23.78 3.01
N LEU A 43 -10.09 23.33 2.06
CA LEU A 43 -9.83 22.53 0.85
C LEU A 43 -9.46 21.07 1.11
N VAL A 44 -10.41 20.19 0.80
CA VAL A 44 -10.29 18.73 0.95
C VAL A 44 -9.32 18.17 -0.08
N THR A 45 -8.07 17.92 0.33
CA THR A 45 -7.12 17.07 -0.39
C THR A 45 -6.83 15.81 0.43
N VAL A 46 -7.18 14.66 -0.12
CA VAL A 46 -6.79 13.34 0.40
C VAL A 46 -5.33 13.09 0.02
N PHE A 47 -4.51 12.52 0.93
CA PHE A 47 -3.06 12.36 0.80
C PHE A 47 -2.26 13.69 0.85
N GLU A 48 -2.18 14.34 2.01
CA GLU A 48 -1.29 15.50 2.20
C GLU A 48 0.17 15.08 2.42
N PRO A 49 1.16 15.83 1.87
CA PRO A 49 2.57 15.59 2.13
C PRO A 49 2.97 16.01 3.56
N ILE A 50 3.87 15.26 4.18
CA ILE A 50 4.56 15.69 5.40
C ILE A 50 5.61 16.74 5.00
N LEU A 51 5.42 18.00 5.39
CA LEU A 51 6.40 19.05 5.14
C LEU A 51 7.50 19.02 6.22
N THR A 52 8.69 18.54 5.86
CA THR A 52 9.90 18.73 6.66
C THR A 52 10.40 20.16 6.46
N SER A 53 10.20 21.02 7.44
CA SER A 53 10.56 22.43 7.33
C SER A 53 12.07 22.69 7.42
N SER A 54 12.67 23.27 6.38
CA SER A 54 13.74 24.28 6.48
C SER A 54 13.79 25.15 5.20
N PRO A 55 13.55 26.47 5.27
CA PRO A 55 13.54 27.34 4.09
C PRO A 55 14.93 27.94 3.86
N SER A 56 15.91 27.14 3.42
CA SER A 56 17.18 27.69 2.91
C SER A 56 18.00 26.67 2.15
N GLN A 57 17.59 26.32 0.93
CA GLN A 57 18.49 26.10 -0.21
C GLN A 57 17.64 25.66 -1.40
N PHE A 58 17.81 26.35 -2.52
CA PHE A 58 17.39 25.89 -3.85
C PHE A 58 18.32 24.75 -4.29
N GLU A 59 18.27 23.64 -3.57
CA GLU A 59 18.51 22.31 -4.12
C GLU A 59 17.10 21.74 -4.35
N PRO A 60 16.83 20.96 -5.40
CA PRO A 60 15.58 20.22 -5.48
C PRO A 60 15.63 19.16 -4.38
N GLU A 61 15.23 19.53 -3.16
CA GLU A 61 15.01 18.56 -2.10
C GLU A 61 13.90 17.64 -2.62
N GLU A 62 14.29 16.40 -2.88
CA GLU A 62 13.43 15.36 -3.37
C GLU A 62 12.18 15.28 -2.50
N THR A 63 11.05 15.56 -3.15
CA THR A 63 9.81 14.80 -3.03
C THR A 63 8.86 15.13 -1.89
N ALA A 64 7.61 15.32 -2.28
CA ALA A 64 6.46 15.19 -1.43
C ALA A 64 6.52 13.82 -0.69
N THR A 65 6.82 13.83 0.60
CA THR A 65 7.59 12.72 1.22
C THR A 65 6.85 11.39 1.24
N HIS A 66 5.59 11.40 1.67
CA HIS A 66 4.59 10.32 1.69
C HIS A 66 3.47 10.83 2.61
N SER A 67 2.32 10.17 2.63
CA SER A 67 1.24 10.49 3.56
C SER A 67 1.34 9.68 4.87
N SER A 68 0.46 9.98 5.83
CA SER A 68 0.47 9.28 7.12
C SER A 68 0.16 7.78 7.05
N SER A 69 -0.50 7.31 5.99
CA SER A 69 -0.87 5.90 5.88
C SER A 69 0.33 4.96 5.89
N ILE A 70 1.46 5.33 5.27
CA ILE A 70 2.64 4.46 5.29
C ILE A 70 3.27 4.41 6.69
N VAL A 71 3.25 5.52 7.42
CA VAL A 71 3.73 5.59 8.81
C VAL A 71 2.87 4.71 9.73
N ASP A 72 1.55 4.81 9.61
CA ASP A 72 0.60 3.97 10.36
C ASP A 72 0.79 2.47 10.07
N LEU A 73 1.10 2.12 8.82
CA LEU A 73 1.39 0.74 8.43
C LEU A 73 2.70 0.25 9.06
N ILE A 74 3.75 1.06 9.01
CA ILE A 74 5.05 0.76 9.63
C ILE A 74 4.87 0.46 11.11
N ASP A 75 4.16 1.33 11.83
CA ASP A 75 3.98 1.19 13.27
C ASP A 75 3.15 -0.06 13.60
N SER A 76 2.17 -0.40 12.76
CA SER A 76 1.43 -1.67 12.87
C SER A 76 2.33 -2.89 12.69
N CYS A 77 3.35 -2.81 11.82
CA CYS A 77 4.32 -3.88 11.60
C CYS A 77 5.38 -3.97 12.70
N LYS A 78 5.78 -2.85 13.32
CA LYS A 78 6.78 -2.82 14.40
C LYS A 78 6.29 -3.47 15.68
N ALA A 79 5.04 -3.24 16.08
CA ALA A 79 4.52 -3.75 17.36
C ALA A 79 4.64 -5.29 17.50
N PRO A 80 4.29 -6.10 16.48
CA PRO A 80 4.55 -7.54 16.52
C PRO A 80 6.04 -7.93 16.60
N VAL A 81 6.94 -7.16 15.99
CA VAL A 81 8.38 -7.41 16.01
C VAL A 81 8.91 -7.18 17.43
N GLU A 82 8.54 -6.05 18.02
CA GLU A 82 8.89 -5.71 19.40
C GLU A 82 8.36 -6.76 20.39
N PHE A 83 7.14 -7.27 20.19
CA PHE A 83 6.61 -8.36 21.00
C PHE A 83 7.54 -9.57 20.99
N ILE A 84 7.92 -10.09 19.81
CA ILE A 84 8.82 -11.26 19.70
C ILE A 84 10.20 -10.97 20.30
N LEU A 85 10.78 -9.80 20.04
CA LEU A 85 12.09 -9.43 20.60
C LEU A 85 12.05 -9.32 22.13
N ASN A 86 10.97 -8.77 22.69
CA ASN A 86 10.81 -8.61 24.13
C ASN A 86 10.56 -9.93 24.88
N LEU A 87 10.17 -11.01 24.18
CA LEU A 87 10.13 -12.34 24.78
C LEU A 87 11.51 -12.81 25.26
N LYS A 88 12.60 -12.27 24.68
CA LYS A 88 13.98 -12.69 24.93
C LYS A 88 14.08 -14.23 24.91
N TRP A 89 13.53 -14.81 23.84
CA TRP A 89 13.32 -16.25 23.75
C TRP A 89 14.66 -17.00 23.83
N PRO A 90 14.82 -17.97 24.74
CA PRO A 90 16.12 -18.55 25.05
C PRO A 90 16.64 -19.49 23.95
N ASN A 91 15.75 -20.10 23.17
CA ASN A 91 16.13 -20.94 22.04
C ASN A 91 16.26 -20.09 20.77
N GLU A 92 17.50 -19.74 20.39
CA GLU A 92 17.78 -18.89 19.22
C GLU A 92 17.19 -19.43 17.91
N TYR A 93 17.15 -20.74 17.73
CA TYR A 93 16.61 -21.38 16.53
C TYR A 93 15.09 -21.21 16.42
N GLU A 94 14.37 -21.34 17.52
CA GLU A 94 12.93 -21.07 17.58
C GLU A 94 12.63 -19.59 17.39
N ASN A 95 13.41 -18.72 18.04
CA ASN A 95 13.29 -17.28 17.87
C ASN A 95 13.49 -16.85 16.40
N ALA A 96 14.50 -17.40 15.73
CA ALA A 96 14.73 -17.17 14.31
C ALA A 96 13.53 -17.63 13.44
N LYS A 97 12.90 -18.77 13.79
CA LYS A 97 11.66 -19.21 13.12
C LYS A 97 10.51 -18.23 13.32
N PHE A 98 10.35 -17.68 14.52
CA PHE A 98 9.31 -16.69 14.81
C PHE A 98 9.51 -15.41 14.01
N LEU A 99 10.73 -14.84 14.06
CA LEU A 99 11.09 -13.65 13.29
C LEU A 99 10.96 -13.88 11.78
N THR A 100 11.31 -15.07 11.27
CA THR A 100 11.11 -15.43 9.86
C THR A 100 9.63 -15.57 9.49
N GLY A 101 8.79 -16.07 10.39
CA GLY A 101 7.34 -16.09 10.18
C GLY A 101 6.77 -14.67 10.12
N LEU A 102 7.27 -13.80 10.98
CA LEU A 102 6.86 -12.41 11.09
C LEU A 102 7.34 -11.58 9.89
N SER A 103 8.55 -11.81 9.38
CA SER A 103 9.05 -11.13 8.18
C SER A 103 8.18 -11.42 6.95
N ARG A 104 7.69 -12.67 6.78
CA ARG A 104 6.70 -13.00 5.75
C ARG A 104 5.39 -12.24 5.92
N THR A 105 4.95 -12.08 7.16
CA THR A 105 3.72 -11.32 7.49
C THR A 105 3.87 -9.85 7.10
N ILE A 106 5.03 -9.25 7.43
CA ILE A 106 5.35 -7.85 7.09
C ILE A 106 5.44 -7.66 5.58
N ALA A 107 6.17 -8.54 4.87
CA ALA A 107 6.29 -8.49 3.42
C ALA A 107 4.91 -8.54 2.74
N LYS A 108 4.03 -9.44 3.19
CA LYS A 108 2.64 -9.55 2.71
C LYS A 108 1.83 -8.28 2.98
N SER A 109 2.00 -7.63 4.13
CA SER A 109 1.31 -6.36 4.44
C SER A 109 1.75 -5.22 3.52
N ILE A 110 3.06 -5.12 3.24
CA ILE A 110 3.63 -4.10 2.36
C ILE A 110 3.19 -4.33 0.92
N GLU A 111 3.20 -5.59 0.45
CA GLU A 111 2.70 -5.97 -0.87
C GLU A 111 1.20 -5.63 -1.02
N GLN A 112 0.37 -5.98 -0.04
CA GLN A 112 -1.06 -5.63 -0.06
C GLN A 112 -1.29 -4.12 -0.09
N TYR A 113 -0.49 -3.35 0.66
CA TYR A 113 -0.57 -1.90 0.66
C TYR A 113 -0.21 -1.31 -0.71
N ALA A 114 0.90 -1.74 -1.30
CA ALA A 114 1.33 -1.29 -2.63
C ALA A 114 0.27 -1.60 -3.70
N ASN A 115 -0.27 -2.83 -3.71
CA ASN A 115 -1.31 -3.26 -4.64
C ASN A 115 -2.60 -2.43 -4.50
N GLN A 116 -3.00 -2.06 -3.28
CA GLN A 116 -4.17 -1.21 -3.06
C GLN A 116 -3.94 0.24 -3.53
N LEU A 117 -2.76 0.80 -3.28
CA LEU A 117 -2.41 2.14 -3.78
C LEU A 117 -2.33 2.18 -5.30
N GLU A 118 -1.77 1.14 -5.92
CA GLU A 118 -1.73 0.99 -7.38
C GLU A 118 -3.15 0.90 -7.95
N ALA A 119 -4.04 0.10 -7.35
CA ALA A 119 -5.43 0.00 -7.81
C ALA A 119 -6.16 1.35 -7.77
N MET A 120 -5.99 2.11 -6.69
CA MET A 120 -6.55 3.47 -6.57
C MET A 120 -5.94 4.43 -7.60
N PHE A 121 -4.63 4.32 -7.85
CA PHE A 121 -3.95 5.11 -8.88
C PHE A 121 -4.49 4.79 -10.27
N VAL A 122 -4.62 3.52 -10.65
CA VAL A 122 -5.14 3.10 -11.97
C VAL A 122 -6.59 3.57 -12.17
N GLU A 123 -7.42 3.51 -11.12
CA GLU A 123 -8.80 4.03 -11.16
C GLU A 123 -8.84 5.54 -11.41
N GLU A 124 -7.94 6.32 -10.78
CA GLU A 124 -7.78 7.76 -11.00
C GLU A 124 -7.26 8.09 -12.42
N MET A 125 -6.31 7.29 -12.92
CA MET A 125 -5.69 7.50 -14.24
C MET A 125 -6.59 7.10 -15.41
N PHE A 126 -7.43 6.06 -15.22
CA PHE A 126 -8.32 5.51 -16.24
C PHE A 126 -9.74 5.36 -15.70
N PRO A 127 -10.44 6.48 -15.42
CA PRO A 127 -11.81 6.41 -14.93
C PRO A 127 -12.69 5.72 -15.99
N ARG A 128 -13.38 4.65 -15.57
CA ARG A 128 -14.32 3.94 -16.45
C ARG A 128 -15.35 4.94 -16.94
N LYS A 129 -15.47 5.10 -18.26
CA LYS A 129 -16.45 6.03 -18.83
C LYS A 129 -17.84 5.51 -18.49
N ALA A 130 -18.66 6.35 -17.84
CA ALA A 130 -20.00 5.98 -17.37
C ALA A 130 -20.95 5.43 -18.46
N ASN A 131 -20.60 5.60 -19.74
CA ASN A 131 -21.39 5.16 -20.90
C ASN A 131 -20.76 4.01 -21.69
N GLU A 132 -19.72 3.35 -21.18
CA GLU A 132 -19.18 2.15 -21.82
C GLU A 132 -20.05 0.94 -21.43
N PRO A 133 -20.81 0.34 -22.37
CA PRO A 133 -21.60 -0.84 -22.03
C PRO A 133 -20.66 -1.95 -21.55
N PRO A 134 -21.08 -2.79 -20.58
CA PRO A 134 -20.29 -3.94 -20.19
C PRO A 134 -19.97 -4.72 -21.46
N THR A 135 -18.69 -4.99 -21.70
CA THR A 135 -18.23 -5.91 -22.74
C THR A 135 -18.72 -7.31 -22.38
N GLN A 136 -20.01 -7.55 -22.59
CA GLN A 136 -20.53 -8.85 -22.93
C GLN A 136 -19.99 -9.21 -24.31
N ASP A 137 -19.75 -10.48 -24.53
CA ASP A 137 -19.21 -11.10 -25.75
C ASP A 137 -20.07 -10.83 -27.00
N VAL A 138 -20.12 -9.58 -27.46
CA VAL A 138 -20.75 -9.21 -28.72
C VAL A 138 -19.76 -9.54 -29.82
N ALA A 139 -20.16 -10.48 -30.68
CA ALA A 139 -19.42 -10.96 -31.85
C ALA A 139 -18.56 -9.86 -32.49
N ARG A 140 -17.25 -10.12 -32.63
CA ARG A 140 -16.25 -9.16 -33.13
C ARG A 140 -16.81 -8.40 -34.35
N PRO A 141 -17.10 -7.09 -34.24
CA PRO A 141 -17.49 -6.32 -35.41
C PRO A 141 -16.33 -6.37 -36.41
N SER A 142 -16.67 -6.68 -37.66
CA SER A 142 -15.72 -6.85 -38.76
C SER A 142 -14.72 -5.68 -38.80
N ALA A 143 -13.42 -6.00 -38.92
CA ALA A 143 -12.32 -5.04 -38.81
C ALA A 143 -12.45 -3.77 -39.68
N TRP A 144 -13.17 -3.85 -40.80
CA TRP A 144 -13.46 -2.70 -41.68
C TRP A 144 -14.44 -1.69 -41.06
N LEU A 145 -15.43 -2.16 -40.28
CA LEU A 145 -16.41 -1.30 -39.62
C LEU A 145 -15.76 -0.49 -38.48
N THR A 146 -14.83 -1.10 -37.76
CA THR A 146 -14.03 -0.41 -36.73
C THR A 146 -13.14 0.67 -37.35
N LYS A 147 -12.47 0.36 -38.48
CA LYS A 147 -11.65 1.33 -39.21
C LYS A 147 -12.50 2.48 -39.79
N ALA A 148 -13.67 2.20 -40.34
CA ALA A 148 -14.58 3.23 -40.84
C ALA A 148 -15.07 4.17 -39.73
N LYS A 149 -15.41 3.64 -38.54
CA LYS A 149 -15.77 4.46 -37.37
C LYS A 149 -14.62 5.36 -36.90
N MET A 150 -13.38 4.87 -36.95
CA MET A 150 -12.19 5.67 -36.58
C MET A 150 -11.94 6.82 -37.56
N VAL A 151 -12.13 6.60 -38.86
CA VAL A 151 -11.98 7.66 -39.88
C VAL A 151 -13.05 8.74 -39.75
N VAL A 152 -14.28 8.37 -39.39
CA VAL A 152 -15.40 9.32 -39.23
C VAL A 152 -15.31 10.12 -37.93
N GLN A 153 -14.71 9.58 -36.86
CA GLN A 153 -14.59 10.30 -35.58
C GLN A 153 -13.54 11.41 -35.57
N GLY A 154 -12.70 11.51 -36.61
CA GLY A 154 -11.55 12.42 -36.64
C GLY A 154 -10.49 12.06 -35.58
N ASP A 155 -9.30 12.65 -35.68
CA ASP A 155 -8.28 12.52 -34.64
C ASP A 155 -8.82 13.13 -33.35
N LYS A 156 -9.19 12.28 -32.39
CA LYS A 156 -9.52 12.71 -31.04
C LYS A 156 -8.28 13.42 -30.50
N LYS A 157 -8.40 14.74 -30.32
CA LYS A 157 -7.37 15.56 -29.66
C LYS A 157 -7.10 14.91 -28.31
N ILE A 158 -5.94 14.25 -28.19
CA ILE A 158 -5.50 13.62 -26.95
C ILE A 158 -5.19 14.79 -26.02
N GLU A 159 -6.07 15.05 -25.05
CA GLU A 159 -5.73 16.02 -24.01
C GLU A 159 -4.58 15.44 -23.18
N PRO A 160 -3.50 16.21 -22.95
CA PRO A 160 -2.42 15.79 -22.07
C PRO A 160 -2.99 15.50 -20.68
N PHE A 161 -2.73 14.30 -20.18
CA PHE A 161 -3.16 13.93 -18.84
C PHE A 161 -2.31 14.72 -17.81
N VAL A 162 -2.97 15.43 -16.91
CA VAL A 162 -2.32 16.15 -15.81
C VAL A 162 -2.44 15.31 -14.55
N PHE A 163 -1.30 14.79 -14.07
CA PHE A 163 -1.24 14.09 -12.78
C PHE A 163 -1.75 14.99 -11.66
N GLN A 164 -2.71 14.48 -10.90
CA GLN A 164 -3.15 15.15 -9.69
C GLN A 164 -2.05 15.00 -8.62
N PRO A 165 -1.77 16.05 -7.82
CA PRO A 165 -0.80 15.96 -6.73
C PRO A 165 -1.04 14.74 -5.81
N ALA A 166 -2.30 14.41 -5.53
CA ALA A 166 -2.68 13.25 -4.72
C ALA A 166 -2.29 11.90 -5.35
N SER A 167 -2.21 11.80 -6.67
CA SER A 167 -1.74 10.59 -7.37
C SER A 167 -0.22 10.43 -7.23
N CYS A 168 0.53 11.54 -7.22
CA CYS A 168 1.97 11.52 -6.95
C CYS A 168 2.29 11.04 -5.52
N ILE A 169 1.48 11.43 -4.52
CA ILE A 169 1.68 10.95 -3.14
C ILE A 169 1.48 9.45 -3.02
N LYS A 170 0.54 8.84 -3.76
CA LYS A 170 0.39 7.38 -3.78
C LYS A 170 1.65 6.68 -4.30
N LEU A 171 2.27 7.22 -5.35
CA LEU A 171 3.53 6.69 -5.87
C LEU A 171 4.67 6.85 -4.84
N ASN A 172 4.74 8.00 -4.17
CA ASN A 172 5.73 8.23 -3.11
C ASN A 172 5.53 7.30 -1.92
N ASN A 173 4.28 7.00 -1.55
CA ASN A 173 3.94 6.01 -0.53
C ASN A 173 4.40 4.59 -0.94
N ILE A 174 4.23 4.19 -2.20
CA ILE A 174 4.71 2.90 -2.72
C ILE A 174 6.24 2.84 -2.64
N GLN A 175 6.92 3.92 -3.04
CA GLN A 175 8.37 4.00 -2.97
C GLN A 175 8.88 3.96 -1.51
N ALA A 176 8.24 4.69 -0.60
CA ALA A 176 8.54 4.63 0.82
C ALA A 176 8.31 3.22 1.38
N ALA A 177 7.23 2.55 0.97
CA ALA A 177 6.93 1.18 1.40
C ALA A 177 8.02 0.18 0.96
N ARG A 178 8.57 0.36 -0.25
CA ARG A 178 9.69 -0.45 -0.74
C ARG A 178 10.95 -0.22 0.09
N GLN A 179 11.29 1.02 0.43
CA GLN A 179 12.49 1.32 1.23
C GLN A 179 12.46 0.69 2.63
N LEU A 180 11.29 0.31 3.15
CA LEU A 180 11.17 -0.40 4.43
C LEU A 180 11.53 -1.88 4.36
N LEU A 181 11.59 -2.45 3.16
CA LEU A 181 11.99 -3.84 2.95
C LEU A 181 13.52 -4.00 2.86
N ASP A 182 14.23 -2.90 2.60
CA ASP A 182 15.69 -2.82 2.54
C ASP A 182 16.28 -2.78 3.97
#